data_AF-A0A820AU00-F1
#
_entry.id   AF-A0A820AU00-F1
#
_cell.length_a   1.000
_cell.length_b   1.000
_cell.length_c   1.000
_cell.angle_alpha   90.00
_cell.angle_beta   90.00
_cell.angle_gamma   90.00
#
_symmetry.space_group_name_H-M   'P 1'
#
loop_
_entity.id
_entity.type
_entity.pdbx_description
1 polymer ?
#
loop_
_entity_poly.entity_id
_entity_poly.type
_entity_poly.pdbx_seq_one_letter_code
_entity_poly.pdbx_strand_id
1 'polypeptide(L)'
;MASSTTATSGTEVIKQLYEWSKSNARQDTLICAMDVIDLYTMIPQAQGILAIKKMLDYLSIKQINGLKIETIIRLCRFVVHNNYFSYDSKYYHQIRGGAMGSPLTLTIANAYMFFFEHDIVKQINNSNGLYIRYIDDIFITINWPSQHLEKQIDGWNKFDLNIK
;
A
#
# COMPACT_ATOMS: atom_id res chain seq x y z
N MET A 1 5.70 6.26 10.54
CA MET A 1 4.42 6.03 9.87
C MET A 1 4.40 4.67 9.18
N ALA A 2 5.29 4.38 8.21
CA ALA A 2 5.29 3.07 7.55
C ALA A 2 5.51 1.90 8.54
N SER A 3 6.51 2.02 9.41
CA SER A 3 6.83 1.00 10.43
C SER A 3 5.74 0.77 11.49
N SER A 4 4.79 1.70 11.64
CA SER A 4 3.71 1.60 12.63
C SER A 4 2.38 1.18 12.03
N THR A 5 2.29 1.12 10.69
CA THR A 5 1.06 0.80 9.95
C THR A 5 1.24 -0.41 9.04
N THR A 6 2.48 -0.80 8.72
CA THR A 6 2.79 -2.00 7.96
C THR A 6 3.14 -3.13 8.89
N ALA A 7 2.47 -4.28 8.74
CA ALA A 7 2.85 -5.52 9.40
C ALA A 7 3.71 -6.38 8.49
N THR A 8 4.53 -7.23 9.10
CA THR A 8 5.40 -8.19 8.41
C THR A 8 5.02 -9.65 8.69
N SER A 9 4.10 -9.88 9.63
CA SER A 9 3.60 -11.20 10.01
C SER A 9 2.26 -11.11 10.72
N GLY A 10 1.46 -12.18 10.71
CA GLY A 10 0.24 -12.26 11.49
C GLY A 10 0.45 -12.11 13.00
N THR A 11 1.59 -12.59 13.52
CA THR A 11 1.96 -12.40 14.93
C THR A 11 2.10 -10.92 15.31
N GLU A 12 2.59 -10.10 14.39
CA GLU A 12 2.70 -8.66 14.60
C GLU A 12 1.32 -7.99 14.64
N VAL A 13 0.41 -8.38 13.73
CA VAL A 13 -0.98 -7.90 13.71
C VAL A 13 -1.67 -8.19 15.04
N ILE A 14 -1.60 -9.43 15.52
CA ILE A 14 -2.24 -9.84 16.77
C ILE A 14 -1.65 -9.09 17.97
N LYS A 15 -0.32 -8.88 17.99
CA LYS A 15 0.33 -8.12 19.06
C LYS A 15 -0.13 -6.66 19.07
N GLN A 16 -0.18 -6.00 17.92
CA GLN A 16 -0.65 -4.62 17.80
C GLN A 16 -2.12 -4.49 18.21
N LEU A 17 -2.97 -5.42 17.76
CA LEU A 17 -4.38 -5.49 18.14
C LEU A 17 -4.56 -5.67 19.64
N TYR A 18 -3.80 -6.58 20.26
CA TYR A 18 -3.83 -6.81 21.70
C TYR A 18 -3.46 -5.55 22.48
N GLU A 19 -2.34 -4.89 22.13
CA GLU A 19 -1.94 -3.65 22.80
C GLU A 19 -2.96 -2.52 22.60
N TRP A 20 -3.50 -2.37 21.40
CA TRP A 20 -4.55 -1.39 21.12
C TRP A 20 -5.82 -1.65 21.96
N SER A 21 -6.19 -2.92 22.11
CA SER A 21 -7.43 -3.32 22.79
C SER A 21 -7.46 -2.98 24.28
N LYS A 22 -6.29 -2.91 24.94
CA LYS A 22 -6.18 -2.61 26.38
C LYS A 22 -6.78 -1.27 26.77
N SER A 23 -6.78 -0.30 25.85
CA SER A 23 -7.19 1.09 26.13
C SER A 23 -8.34 1.58 25.25
N ASN A 24 -8.62 0.92 24.11
CA ASN A 24 -9.53 1.48 23.09
C ASN A 24 -10.71 0.58 22.73
N ALA A 25 -10.64 -0.73 23.02
CA ALA A 25 -11.70 -1.65 22.64
C ALA A 25 -12.98 -1.42 23.46
N ARG A 26 -14.11 -1.58 22.79
CA ARG A 26 -15.48 -1.45 23.30
C ARG A 26 -16.31 -2.63 22.83
N GLN A 27 -17.48 -2.82 23.43
CA GLN A 27 -18.40 -3.89 23.03
C GLN A 27 -18.92 -3.71 21.60
N ASP A 28 -19.00 -2.48 21.11
CA ASP A 28 -19.44 -2.09 19.78
C ASP A 28 -18.27 -1.76 18.83
N THR A 29 -17.03 -2.08 19.20
CA THR A 29 -15.88 -1.94 18.30
C THR A 29 -16.10 -2.79 17.05
N LEU A 30 -15.98 -2.15 15.90
CA LEU A 30 -16.00 -2.81 14.61
C LEU A 30 -14.59 -3.23 14.21
N ILE A 31 -14.50 -4.42 13.62
CA ILE A 31 -13.30 -4.94 12.98
C ILE A 31 -13.63 -5.08 11.50
N CYS A 32 -12.79 -4.55 10.63
CA CYS A 32 -12.95 -4.63 9.19
C CYS A 32 -11.65 -5.09 8.54
N ALA A 33 -11.75 -6.07 7.66
CA ALA A 33 -10.68 -6.50 6.77
C ALA A 33 -11.06 -6.09 5.35
N MET A 34 -10.10 -5.54 4.61
CA MET A 34 -10.25 -5.08 3.24
C MET A 34 -9.07 -5.62 2.43
N ASP A 35 -9.30 -5.89 1.17
CA ASP A 35 -8.27 -6.35 0.22
C ASP A 35 -8.25 -5.39 -0.97
N VAL A 36 -7.06 -4.95 -1.37
CA VAL A 36 -6.89 -4.04 -2.50
C VAL A 36 -6.86 -4.84 -3.80
N ILE A 37 -7.85 -4.59 -4.67
CA ILE A 37 -8.06 -5.41 -5.87
C ILE A 37 -6.87 -5.27 -6.83
N ASP A 38 -6.25 -6.41 -7.16
CA ASP A 38 -5.25 -6.54 -8.23
C ASP A 38 -4.08 -5.53 -8.10
N LEU A 39 -3.63 -5.24 -6.87
CA LEU A 39 -2.69 -4.16 -6.54
C LEU A 39 -1.50 -4.06 -7.51
N TYR A 40 -0.80 -5.15 -7.76
CA TYR A 40 0.39 -5.16 -8.63
C TYR A 40 0.10 -4.85 -10.08
N THR A 41 -1.03 -5.29 -10.60
CA THR A 41 -1.43 -5.12 -12.01
C THR A 41 -2.17 -3.82 -12.26
N MET A 42 -2.74 -3.21 -11.21
CA MET A 42 -3.57 -2.02 -11.32
C MET A 42 -2.82 -0.70 -11.10
N ILE A 43 -1.66 -0.70 -10.45
CA ILE A 43 -0.83 0.51 -10.31
C ILE A 43 -0.34 0.99 -11.68
N PRO A 44 -0.65 2.24 -12.08
CA PRO A 44 -0.09 2.79 -13.31
C PRO A 44 1.44 2.92 -13.23
N GLN A 45 2.14 2.51 -14.28
CA GLN A 45 3.61 2.41 -14.28
C GLN A 45 4.31 3.74 -13.95
N ALA A 46 3.86 4.84 -14.54
CA ALA A 46 4.44 6.16 -14.30
C ALA A 46 4.22 6.62 -12.85
N GLN A 47 3.03 6.41 -12.31
CA GLN A 47 2.67 6.76 -10.94
C GLN A 47 3.40 5.87 -9.93
N GLY A 48 3.60 4.57 -10.24
CA GLY A 48 4.42 3.67 -9.44
C GLY A 48 5.89 4.11 -9.34
N ILE A 49 6.50 4.50 -10.46
CA ILE A 49 7.87 5.05 -10.48
C ILE A 49 7.93 6.38 -9.70
N LEU A 50 6.90 7.22 -9.85
CA LEU A 50 6.80 8.47 -9.09
C LEU A 50 6.68 8.20 -7.58
N ALA A 51 5.95 7.17 -7.17
CA ALA A 51 5.85 6.77 -5.77
C ALA A 51 7.21 6.37 -5.19
N ILE A 52 8.03 5.62 -5.93
CA ILE A 52 9.42 5.33 -5.53
C ILE A 52 10.22 6.62 -5.35
N LYS A 53 10.15 7.55 -6.31
CA LYS A 53 10.85 8.83 -6.21
C LYS A 53 10.41 9.61 -4.96
N LYS A 54 9.10 9.75 -4.75
CA LYS A 54 8.52 10.41 -3.58
C LYS A 54 8.97 9.74 -2.28
N MET A 55 9.05 8.41 -2.25
CA MET A 55 9.51 7.67 -1.07
C MET A 55 10.98 7.95 -0.77
N LEU A 56 11.85 7.95 -1.78
CA LEU A 56 13.27 8.28 -1.61
C LEU A 56 13.45 9.71 -1.11
N ASP A 57 12.69 10.66 -1.65
CA ASP A 57 12.67 12.05 -1.19
C ASP A 57 12.17 12.16 0.26
N TYR A 58 11.08 11.46 0.61
CA TYR A 58 10.52 11.40 1.97
C TYR A 58 11.54 10.86 2.99
N LEU A 59 12.30 9.84 2.61
CA LEU A 59 13.36 9.26 3.44
C LEU A 59 14.67 10.06 3.40
N SER A 60 14.74 11.16 2.65
CA SER A 60 15.94 11.96 2.44
C SER A 60 17.16 11.16 1.91
N ILE A 61 16.90 10.09 1.16
CA ILE A 61 17.94 9.20 0.61
C ILE A 61 18.44 9.79 -0.70
N LYS A 62 19.70 10.23 -0.75
CA LYS A 62 20.32 10.84 -1.95
C LYS A 62 21.04 9.83 -2.86
N GLN A 63 21.39 8.66 -2.34
CA GLN A 63 22.08 7.61 -3.08
C GLN A 63 21.88 6.26 -2.42
N ILE A 64 21.95 5.19 -3.21
CA ILE A 64 21.92 3.80 -2.73
C ILE A 64 23.09 3.07 -3.35
N ASN A 65 23.96 2.47 -2.52
CA ASN A 65 25.15 1.74 -2.97
C ASN A 65 26.02 2.53 -3.99
N GLY A 66 26.18 3.84 -3.77
CA GLY A 66 26.94 4.74 -4.64
C GLY A 66 26.20 5.19 -5.91
N LEU A 67 25.00 4.69 -6.18
CA LEU A 67 24.16 5.15 -7.28
C LEU A 67 23.29 6.34 -6.86
N LYS A 68 23.32 7.41 -7.65
CA LYS A 68 22.42 8.56 -7.47
C LYS A 68 20.96 8.16 -7.70
N ILE A 69 20.02 8.87 -7.05
CA ILE A 69 18.57 8.62 -7.21
C ILE A 69 18.16 8.63 -8.67
N GLU A 70 18.66 9.57 -9.48
CA GLU A 70 18.25 9.69 -10.89
C GLU A 70 18.58 8.42 -11.68
N THR A 71 19.72 7.79 -11.37
CA THR A 71 20.09 6.50 -11.95
C THR A 71 19.15 5.39 -11.50
N ILE A 72 18.82 5.33 -10.21
CA ILE A 72 17.90 4.34 -9.64
C ILE A 72 16.51 4.46 -10.27
N ILE A 73 15.99 5.68 -10.40
CA ILE A 73 14.69 5.93 -11.03
C ILE A 73 14.68 5.55 -12.52
N ARG A 74 15.78 5.81 -13.25
CA ARG A 74 15.93 5.34 -14.63
C ARG A 74 15.93 3.81 -14.73
N LEU A 75 16.60 3.12 -13.81
CA LEU A 75 16.58 1.65 -13.75
C LEU A 75 15.18 1.12 -13.42
N CYS A 76 14.48 1.74 -12.47
CA CYS A 76 13.10 1.37 -12.15
C CYS A 76 12.19 1.51 -13.39
N ARG A 77 12.30 2.64 -14.09
CA ARG A 77 11.57 2.86 -15.35
C ARG A 77 11.90 1.80 -16.39
N PHE A 78 13.18 1.45 -16.54
CA PHE A 78 13.60 0.42 -17.49
C PHE A 78 12.95 -0.93 -17.18
N VAL A 79 13.01 -1.39 -15.92
CA VAL A 79 12.41 -2.68 -15.51
C VAL A 79 10.90 -2.69 -15.71
N VAL A 80 10.20 -1.63 -15.28
CA VAL A 80 8.74 -1.56 -15.36
C VAL A 80 8.27 -1.46 -16.81
N HIS A 81 8.93 -0.67 -17.66
CA HIS A 81 8.54 -0.52 -19.06
C HIS A 81 8.93 -1.70 -19.94
N ASN A 82 9.92 -2.52 -19.56
CA ASN A 82 10.36 -3.69 -20.33
C ASN A 82 9.86 -4.99 -19.72
N ASN A 83 8.62 -4.97 -19.26
CA ASN A 83 7.99 -6.12 -18.63
C ASN A 83 7.20 -6.93 -19.68
N TYR A 84 7.79 -8.04 -20.11
CA TYR A 84 7.21 -8.95 -21.11
C TYR A 84 7.00 -10.32 -20.49
N PHE A 85 5.90 -10.98 -20.87
CA PHE A 85 5.63 -12.35 -20.49
C PHE A 85 5.18 -13.14 -21.72
N SER A 86 5.34 -14.46 -21.66
CA SER A 86 4.88 -15.37 -22.72
C SER A 86 3.72 -16.22 -22.24
N TYR A 87 2.68 -16.32 -23.07
CA TYR A 87 1.55 -17.22 -22.85
C TYR A 87 1.10 -17.77 -24.20
N ASP A 88 0.87 -19.09 -24.28
CA ASP A 88 0.44 -19.76 -25.52
C ASP A 88 1.36 -19.43 -26.73
N SER A 89 2.68 -19.57 -26.51
CA SER A 89 3.72 -19.27 -27.50
C SER A 89 3.69 -17.84 -28.09
N LYS A 90 2.97 -16.91 -27.46
CA LYS A 90 2.91 -15.49 -27.82
C LYS A 90 3.52 -14.64 -26.72
N TYR A 91 4.17 -13.56 -27.13
CA TYR A 91 4.74 -12.57 -26.23
C TYR A 91 3.76 -11.40 -26.04
N TYR A 92 3.61 -10.98 -24.80
CA TYR A 92 2.77 -9.87 -24.41
C TYR A 92 3.60 -8.85 -23.65
N HIS A 93 3.32 -7.57 -23.93
CA HIS A 93 3.90 -6.46 -23.19
C HIS A 93 2.91 -5.99 -22.14
N GLN A 94 3.33 -5.98 -20.88
CA GLN A 94 2.51 -5.49 -19.79
C GLN A 94 2.57 -3.95 -19.75
N ILE A 95 1.45 -3.30 -20.12
CA ILE A 95 1.34 -1.84 -20.22
C ILE A 95 0.89 -1.15 -18.92
N ARG A 96 0.43 -1.92 -17.93
CA ARG A 96 -0.07 -1.42 -16.64
C ARG A 96 0.41 -2.33 -15.51
N GLY A 97 0.70 -1.77 -14.34
CA GLY A 97 1.25 -2.53 -13.23
C GLY A 97 2.68 -3.01 -13.47
N GLY A 98 3.13 -3.88 -12.58
CA GLY A 98 4.38 -4.62 -12.69
C GLY A 98 4.14 -6.13 -12.72
N ALA A 99 5.16 -6.87 -13.13
CA ALA A 99 5.11 -8.33 -13.15
C ALA A 99 4.95 -8.84 -11.72
N MET A 100 4.00 -9.75 -11.51
CA MET A 100 3.92 -10.51 -10.28
C MET A 100 5.20 -11.33 -10.09
N GLY A 101 5.74 -11.35 -8.88
CA GLY A 101 7.02 -12.00 -8.58
C GLY A 101 8.27 -11.15 -8.86
N SER A 102 8.14 -9.98 -9.50
CA SER A 102 9.26 -9.05 -9.61
C SER A 102 9.52 -8.35 -8.26
N PRO A 103 10.76 -8.38 -7.72
CA PRO A 103 11.10 -7.69 -6.48
C PRO A 103 10.83 -6.17 -6.52
N LEU A 104 10.95 -5.57 -7.71
CA LEU A 104 10.66 -4.16 -7.89
C LEU A 104 9.16 -3.85 -7.79
N THR A 105 8.30 -4.72 -8.32
CA THR A 105 6.83 -4.51 -8.28
C THR A 105 6.33 -4.42 -6.84
N LEU A 106 6.81 -5.30 -5.94
CA LEU A 106 6.47 -5.26 -4.52
C LEU A 106 6.90 -3.94 -3.86
N THR A 107 8.08 -3.44 -4.21
CA THR A 107 8.61 -2.19 -3.67
C THR A 107 7.79 -0.99 -4.16
N ILE A 108 7.42 -1.00 -5.44
CA ILE A 108 6.53 0.01 -6.03
C ILE A 108 5.16 -0.01 -5.35
N ALA A 109 4.58 -1.19 -5.13
CA ALA A 109 3.28 -1.33 -4.50
C ALA A 109 3.27 -0.78 -3.08
N ASN A 110 4.26 -1.12 -2.26
CA ASN A 110 4.36 -0.59 -0.90
C ASN A 110 4.58 0.93 -0.88
N ALA A 111 5.42 1.46 -1.78
CA ALA A 111 5.61 2.91 -1.88
C ALA A 111 4.32 3.61 -2.33
N TYR A 112 3.58 3.03 -3.27
CA TYR A 112 2.31 3.56 -3.74
C TYR A 112 1.27 3.59 -2.62
N MET A 113 1.08 2.46 -1.96
CA MET A 113 0.12 2.31 -0.86
C MET A 113 0.43 3.24 0.30
N PHE A 114 1.70 3.45 0.63
CA PHE A 114 2.12 4.37 1.69
C PHE A 114 1.58 5.80 1.49
N PHE A 115 1.57 6.31 0.25
CA PHE A 115 1.03 7.63 -0.03
C PHE A 115 -0.49 7.63 -0.18
N PHE A 116 -1.07 6.56 -0.72
CA PHE A 116 -2.52 6.40 -0.83
C PHE A 116 -3.21 6.34 0.54
N GLU A 117 -2.65 5.58 1.47
CA GLU A 117 -3.27 5.31 2.77
C GLU A 117 -3.11 6.45 3.79
N HIS A 118 -2.32 7.49 3.47
CA HIS A 118 -1.94 8.53 4.43
C HIS A 118 -3.15 9.19 5.11
N ASP A 119 -4.14 9.61 4.33
CA ASP A 119 -5.34 10.25 4.85
C ASP A 119 -6.29 9.25 5.52
N ILE A 120 -6.32 8.00 5.07
CA ILE A 120 -7.09 6.91 5.69
C ILE A 120 -6.56 6.66 7.10
N VAL A 121 -5.25 6.43 7.23
CA VAL A 121 -4.56 6.23 8.51
C VAL A 121 -4.84 7.39 9.47
N LYS A 122 -4.81 8.63 8.98
CA LYS A 122 -5.10 9.82 9.79
C LYS A 122 -6.55 9.81 10.30
N GLN A 123 -7.52 9.49 9.45
CA GLN A 123 -8.93 9.39 9.84
C GLN A 123 -9.15 8.29 10.89
N ILE A 124 -8.54 7.11 10.70
CA ILE A 124 -8.62 6.00 11.65
C ILE A 124 -8.00 6.40 13.00
N ASN A 125 -6.80 6.97 13.00
CA ASN A 125 -6.13 7.38 14.25
C ASN A 125 -6.92 8.44 15.01
N ASN A 126 -7.55 9.39 14.31
CA ASN A 126 -8.40 10.42 14.94
C ASN A 126 -9.63 9.84 15.65
N SER A 127 -10.03 8.60 15.31
CA SER A 127 -11.11 7.87 15.98
C SER A 127 -10.65 6.97 17.12
N ASN A 128 -9.36 7.01 17.46
CA ASN A 128 -8.68 6.01 18.30
C ASN A 128 -8.77 4.58 17.74
N GLY A 129 -8.93 4.45 16.43
CA GLY A 129 -8.90 3.17 15.74
C GLY A 129 -7.48 2.65 15.52
N LEU A 130 -7.37 1.45 14.99
CA LEU A 130 -6.11 0.83 14.56
C LEU A 130 -6.15 0.65 13.05
N TYR A 131 -5.05 0.96 12.36
CA TYR A 131 -4.86 0.65 10.94
C TYR A 131 -3.59 -0.17 10.78
N ILE A 132 -3.70 -1.33 10.15
CA ILE A 132 -2.58 -2.21 9.84
C ILE A 132 -2.75 -2.69 8.39
N ARG A 133 -1.66 -2.71 7.62
CA ARG A 133 -1.62 -3.25 6.27
C ARG A 133 -0.50 -4.28 6.13
N TYR A 134 -0.79 -5.37 5.44
CA TYR A 134 0.19 -6.34 4.95
C TYR A 134 0.07 -6.38 3.42
N ILE A 135 0.96 -5.67 2.72
CA ILE A 135 0.91 -5.54 1.26
C ILE A 135 -0.43 -4.95 0.78
N ASP A 136 -1.37 -5.79 0.34
CA ASP A 136 -2.73 -5.52 -0.16
C ASP A 136 -3.81 -5.74 0.91
N ASP A 137 -3.58 -6.63 1.87
CA ASP A 137 -4.48 -6.87 3.00
C ASP A 137 -4.45 -5.69 3.98
N ILE A 138 -5.60 -5.08 4.24
CA ILE A 138 -5.78 -4.01 5.22
C ILE A 138 -6.69 -4.52 6.34
N PHE A 139 -6.26 -4.30 7.57
CA PHE A 139 -6.99 -4.60 8.78
C PHE A 139 -7.19 -3.31 9.59
N ILE A 140 -8.43 -3.00 9.92
CA ILE A 140 -8.77 -1.84 10.73
C ILE A 140 -9.68 -2.21 11.92
N THR A 141 -9.48 -1.51 13.03
CA THR A 141 -10.45 -1.48 14.13
C THR A 141 -10.96 -0.07 14.35
N ILE A 142 -12.26 0.07 14.62
CA ILE A 142 -12.87 1.39 14.75
C ILE A 142 -14.09 1.40 15.66
N ASN A 143 -14.26 2.51 16.38
CA ASN A 143 -15.39 2.75 17.28
C ASN A 143 -16.44 3.68 16.65
N TRP A 144 -16.59 3.61 15.33
CA TRP A 144 -17.64 4.34 14.60
C TRP A 144 -18.90 3.51 14.46
N PRO A 145 -20.07 4.14 14.29
CA PRO A 145 -21.25 3.44 13.78
C PRO A 145 -20.95 2.79 12.43
N SER A 146 -21.48 1.59 12.17
CA SER A 146 -21.23 0.82 10.95
C SER A 146 -21.54 1.61 9.67
N GLN A 147 -22.66 2.33 9.65
CA GLN A 147 -23.06 3.19 8.52
C GLN A 147 -22.03 4.28 8.21
N HIS A 148 -21.35 4.81 9.24
CA HIS A 148 -20.30 5.80 9.03
C HIS A 148 -19.07 5.14 8.41
N LEU A 149 -18.67 3.96 8.90
CA LEU A 149 -17.55 3.20 8.34
C LEU A 149 -17.80 2.86 6.85
N GLU A 150 -18.97 2.34 6.50
CA GLU A 150 -19.34 2.03 5.11
C GLU A 150 -19.22 3.27 4.21
N LYS A 151 -19.71 4.42 4.68
CA LYS A 151 -19.60 5.68 3.94
C LYS A 151 -18.14 6.16 3.78
N GLN A 152 -17.28 5.92 4.76
CA GLN A 152 -15.85 6.24 4.64
C GLN A 152 -15.17 5.33 3.64
N ILE A 153 -15.45 4.01 3.66
CA ILE A 153 -14.93 3.04 2.69
C ILE A 153 -15.33 3.45 1.26
N ASP A 154 -16.60 3.82 1.03
CA ASP A 154 -17.05 4.36 -0.26
C ASP A 154 -16.30 5.64 -0.69
N GLY A 155 -15.86 6.43 0.28
CA GLY A 155 -15.02 7.62 0.06
C GLY A 155 -13.58 7.25 -0.29
N TRP A 156 -12.97 6.33 0.44
CA TRP A 156 -11.61 5.84 0.21
C TRP A 156 -11.48 5.18 -1.17
N ASN A 157 -12.50 4.43 -1.58
CA ASN A 157 -12.63 3.86 -2.93
C ASN A 157 -12.68 4.92 -4.04
N LYS A 158 -12.72 6.22 -3.73
CA LYS A 158 -12.68 7.32 -4.71
C LYS A 158 -11.38 8.12 -4.67
N PHE A 159 -10.47 7.82 -3.74
CA PHE A 159 -9.18 8.52 -3.62
C PHE A 159 -8.31 8.29 -4.85
N ASP A 160 -8.38 7.10 -5.41
CA ASP A 160 -7.70 6.73 -6.64
C ASP A 160 -8.66 5.95 -7.54
N LEU A 161 -8.63 6.24 -8.84
CA LEU A 161 -9.41 5.49 -9.82
C LEU A 161 -8.73 4.16 -10.17
N ASN A 162 -7.44 4.03 -9.88
CA ASN A 162 -6.65 2.87 -10.25
C ASN A 162 -6.71 1.75 -9.23
N ILE A 163 -6.90 2.05 -7.95
CA ILE A 163 -6.99 1.07 -6.86
C ILE A 163 -8.32 1.23 -6.13
N LYS A 164 -8.89 0.10 -5.72
CA LYS A 164 -10.13 -0.04 -4.97
C LYS A 164 -9.86 -0.99 -3.82
#